data_AF-A0A956GZG9-F1
#
_entry.id   AF-A0A956GZG9-F1
#
_cell.length_a   1.000
_cell.length_b   1.000
_cell.length_c   1.000
_cell.angle_alpha   90.00
_cell.angle_beta   90.00
_cell.angle_gamma   90.00
#
_symmetry.space_group_name_H-M   'P 1'
#
loop_
_entity.id
_entity.type
_entity.pdbx_description
1 polymer ?
#
loop_
_entity_poly.entity_id
_entity_poly.type
_entity_poly.pdbx_seq_one_letter_code
_entity_poly.pdbx_strand_id
1 'polypeptide(L)'
;MDTKVLVAATLSTALLALAPSQAHAAEPDAPVVTRADVDKPATPKDGVGMIVGGALSLGFAGGLTALEINNAALGGDWVGGTILAGGTAITGAVLLGFGIKRNRDYRRLLAQSDMQPPRQGHGLVTGGAMSLGAGTVLTVAGGIGLAMLPGIDQTAVHPGAEQRAWTVIGLGIGSVATGATLLGVGVHRNKQWRSWRPERAARLQLTPSFGASRQGAMFGVSGRF
;
A
#
# COMPACT_ATOMS: atom_id res chain seq x y z
N MET A 1 44.25 36.45 5.79
CA MET A 1 45.27 35.73 5.02
C MET A 1 46.18 35.02 6.00
N ASP A 2 46.20 33.70 5.89
CA ASP A 2 47.19 32.72 6.34
C ASP A 2 48.06 33.00 7.56
N THR A 3 48.00 32.10 8.54
CA THR A 3 49.25 31.50 9.04
C THR A 3 49.03 30.07 9.52
N LYS A 4 49.71 29.15 8.82
CA LYS A 4 49.93 27.75 9.15
C LYS A 4 50.93 27.63 10.31
N VAL A 5 50.80 26.61 11.16
CA VAL A 5 51.93 25.91 11.83
C VAL A 5 51.49 24.45 12.06
N LEU A 6 51.95 23.45 11.29
CA LEU A 6 53.20 22.65 11.39
C LEU A 6 53.29 21.78 12.68
N VAL A 7 53.25 20.43 12.54
CA VAL A 7 54.40 19.48 12.71
C VAL A 7 54.57 19.03 14.18
N ALA A 8 55.01 17.84 14.60
CA ALA A 8 55.63 16.61 14.10
C ALA A 8 55.12 15.47 15.04
N ALA A 9 54.83 14.25 14.61
CA ALA A 9 55.78 13.16 14.35
C ALA A 9 56.85 12.94 15.46
N THR A 10 56.59 12.01 16.39
CA THR A 10 57.65 11.31 17.13
C THR A 10 57.29 9.83 17.30
N LEU A 11 57.89 9.02 16.44
CA LEU A 11 58.22 7.62 16.69
C LEU A 11 59.37 7.56 17.71
N SER A 12 59.28 6.71 18.74
CA SER A 12 60.35 5.75 19.08
C SER A 12 59.99 4.86 20.29
N THR A 13 59.72 3.59 19.97
CA THR A 13 60.47 2.41 20.40
C THR A 13 60.93 2.28 21.87
N ALA A 14 60.38 1.28 22.58
CA ALA A 14 61.14 0.16 23.19
C ALA A 14 60.16 -0.77 23.97
N LEU A 15 60.00 -2.03 23.53
CA LEU A 15 60.43 -3.26 24.23
C LEU A 15 59.95 -3.34 25.70
N LEU A 16 59.24 -4.36 26.20
CA LEU A 16 59.62 -5.77 26.22
C LEU A 16 58.54 -6.60 26.97
N ALA A 17 58.35 -7.85 26.53
CA ALA A 17 57.94 -9.01 27.32
C ALA A 17 56.63 -8.99 28.13
N LEU A 18 55.61 -9.67 27.61
CA LEU A 18 54.93 -10.76 28.33
C LEU A 18 54.09 -11.55 27.32
N ALA A 19 54.56 -12.75 27.00
CA ALA A 19 53.79 -13.72 26.22
C ALA A 19 52.71 -14.34 27.12
N PRO A 20 51.41 -14.17 26.83
CA PRO A 20 50.40 -15.01 27.43
C PRO A 20 50.31 -16.32 26.62
N SER A 21 50.69 -17.41 27.29
CA SER A 21 50.13 -18.76 27.18
C SER A 21 48.98 -18.88 26.17
N GLN A 22 49.23 -19.58 25.06
CA GLN A 22 48.18 -20.01 24.13
C GLN A 22 47.34 -21.11 24.79
N ALA A 23 46.43 -20.71 25.67
CA ALA A 23 45.25 -21.50 25.91
C ALA A 23 44.50 -21.57 24.57
N HIS A 24 44.37 -22.77 24.01
CA HIS A 24 43.36 -23.07 22.99
C HIS A 24 41.99 -22.75 23.59
N ALA A 25 41.60 -21.48 23.52
CA ALA A 25 40.22 -21.08 23.64
C ALA A 25 39.50 -21.82 22.52
N ALA A 26 38.63 -22.76 22.90
CA ALA A 26 37.68 -23.36 22.01
C ALA A 26 37.06 -22.20 21.20
N GLU A 27 37.35 -22.20 19.90
CA GLU A 27 36.74 -21.27 18.95
C GLU A 27 35.23 -21.37 19.21
N PRO A 28 34.57 -20.29 19.68
CA PRO A 28 33.14 -20.36 19.92
C PRO A 28 32.53 -20.66 18.57
N ASP A 29 32.01 -21.88 18.42
CA ASP A 29 31.37 -22.39 17.21
C ASP A 29 30.58 -21.22 16.61
N ALA A 30 31.11 -20.68 15.51
CA ALA A 30 30.46 -19.58 14.81
C ALA A 30 29.03 -20.06 14.59
N PRO A 31 28.00 -19.31 15.04
CA PRO A 31 26.63 -19.77 14.93
C PRO A 31 26.43 -20.18 13.49
N VAL A 32 26.19 -21.46 13.27
CA VAL A 32 25.92 -22.01 11.95
C VAL A 32 24.64 -21.30 11.52
N VAL A 33 24.81 -20.21 10.78
CA VAL A 33 23.73 -19.53 10.07
C VAL A 33 23.29 -20.55 9.05
N THR A 34 22.35 -21.40 9.46
CA THR A 34 21.75 -22.39 8.60
C THR A 34 21.15 -21.61 7.45
N ARG A 35 21.63 -21.90 6.25
CA ARG A 35 21.23 -21.34 4.95
C ARG A 35 19.73 -21.55 4.61
N ALA A 36 18.91 -21.87 5.61
CA ALA A 36 17.48 -22.08 5.56
C ALA A 36 16.66 -20.81 5.87
N ASP A 37 17.31 -19.69 6.17
CA ASP A 37 16.68 -18.35 6.09
C ASP A 37 16.42 -17.90 4.63
N VAL A 38 16.58 -18.81 3.66
CA VAL A 38 16.17 -18.63 2.26
C VAL A 38 14.67 -18.43 2.20
N ASP A 39 14.28 -17.15 2.13
CA ASP A 39 13.11 -16.62 1.46
C ASP A 39 11.83 -17.44 1.65
N LYS A 40 11.19 -17.32 2.83
CA LYS A 40 9.75 -17.61 2.92
C LYS A 40 9.06 -16.74 1.86
N PRO A 41 8.48 -17.32 0.79
CA PRO A 41 7.92 -16.50 -0.28
C PRO A 41 6.81 -15.64 0.32
N ALA A 42 7.03 -14.33 0.31
CA ALA A 42 6.08 -13.38 0.84
C ALA A 42 4.74 -13.64 0.14
N THR A 43 3.69 -13.98 0.91
CA THR A 43 2.34 -14.16 0.37
C THR A 43 1.99 -12.97 -0.53
N PRO A 44 1.79 -13.18 -1.84
CA PRO A 44 1.61 -12.08 -2.77
C PRO A 44 0.34 -11.31 -2.39
N LYS A 45 0.41 -9.98 -2.49
CA LYS A 45 -0.78 -9.13 -2.30
C LYS A 45 -1.80 -9.46 -3.40
N ASP A 46 -3.09 -9.43 -3.06
CA ASP A 46 -4.19 -9.87 -3.92
C ASP A 46 -4.40 -9.02 -5.20
N GLY A 47 -3.87 -7.80 -5.23
CA GLY A 47 -4.04 -6.86 -6.35
C GLY A 47 -5.42 -6.23 -6.46
N VAL A 48 -6.38 -6.61 -5.60
CA VAL A 48 -7.77 -6.15 -5.69
C VAL A 48 -7.87 -4.65 -5.42
N GLY A 49 -7.08 -4.11 -4.49
CA GLY A 49 -7.00 -2.67 -4.25
C GLY A 49 -6.55 -1.88 -5.50
N MET A 50 -5.62 -2.42 -6.28
CA MET A 50 -5.15 -1.79 -7.52
C MET A 50 -6.21 -1.83 -8.63
N ILE A 51 -6.98 -2.93 -8.72
CA ILE A 51 -8.11 -3.03 -9.66
C ILE A 51 -9.18 -1.99 -9.32
N VAL A 52 -9.59 -1.92 -8.06
CA VAL A 52 -10.64 -0.98 -7.62
C VAL A 52 -10.16 0.46 -7.75
N GLY A 53 -8.93 0.76 -7.32
CA GLY A 53 -8.34 2.09 -7.49
C GLY A 53 -8.24 2.49 -8.96
N GLY A 54 -7.79 1.58 -9.82
CA GLY A 54 -7.67 1.83 -11.25
C GLY A 54 -9.02 2.09 -11.94
N ALA A 55 -10.02 1.28 -11.64
CA ALA A 55 -11.38 1.46 -12.16
C ALA A 55 -12.01 2.78 -11.71
N LEU A 56 -11.81 3.17 -10.45
CA LEU A 56 -12.34 4.42 -9.92
C LEU A 56 -11.62 5.64 -10.49
N SER A 57 -10.30 5.58 -10.65
CA SER A 57 -9.54 6.63 -11.34
C SER A 57 -9.99 6.80 -12.79
N LEU A 58 -10.28 5.70 -13.51
CA LEU A 58 -10.84 5.78 -14.87
C LEU A 58 -12.25 6.40 -14.88
N GLY A 59 -13.11 6.01 -13.94
CA GLY A 59 -14.45 6.59 -13.81
C GLY A 59 -14.39 8.09 -13.48
N PHE A 60 -13.50 8.49 -12.57
CA PHE A 60 -13.27 9.88 -12.22
C PHE A 60 -12.74 10.70 -13.39
N ALA A 61 -11.77 10.15 -14.14
CA ALA A 61 -11.27 10.78 -15.37
C ALA A 61 -12.39 10.97 -16.40
N GLY A 62 -13.25 9.95 -16.60
CA GLY A 62 -14.42 10.06 -17.48
C GLY A 62 -15.40 11.14 -17.04
N GLY A 63 -15.63 11.27 -15.72
CA GLY A 63 -16.45 12.34 -15.15
C GLY A 63 -15.86 13.74 -15.38
N LEU A 64 -14.55 13.91 -15.17
CA LEU A 64 -13.85 15.16 -15.48
C LEU A 64 -13.95 15.49 -16.97
N THR A 65 -13.72 14.52 -17.85
CA THR A 65 -13.85 14.72 -19.30
C THR A 65 -15.26 15.16 -19.69
N ALA A 66 -16.31 14.58 -19.10
CA ALA A 66 -17.69 14.98 -19.37
C ALA A 66 -18.00 16.41 -18.91
N LEU A 67 -17.46 16.82 -17.75
CA LEU A 67 -17.58 18.20 -17.26
C LEU A 67 -16.86 19.19 -18.18
N GLU A 68 -15.66 18.85 -18.66
CA GLU A 68 -14.89 19.67 -19.60
C GLU A 68 -15.57 19.80 -20.96
N ILE A 69 -16.17 18.73 -21.49
CA ILE A 69 -16.95 18.79 -22.74
C ILE A 69 -18.12 19.78 -22.59
N ASN A 70 -18.80 19.76 -21.44
CA ASN A 70 -19.88 20.70 -21.17
C ASN A 70 -19.36 22.14 -21.00
N ASN A 71 -18.22 22.33 -20.36
CA ASN A 71 -17.61 23.66 -20.17
C ASN A 71 -17.10 24.26 -21.50
N ALA A 72 -16.49 23.43 -22.35
CA ALA A 72 -16.05 23.82 -23.69
C ALA A 72 -17.24 24.21 -24.58
N ALA A 73 -18.38 23.51 -24.46
CA ALA A 73 -19.61 23.87 -25.16
C ALA A 73 -20.17 25.25 -24.74
N LEU A 74 -19.82 25.73 -23.54
CA LEU A 74 -20.19 27.03 -23.01
C LEU A 74 -19.13 28.13 -23.26
N GLY A 75 -18.08 27.82 -24.03
CA GLY A 75 -17.01 28.77 -24.37
C GLY A 75 -15.91 28.94 -23.32
N GLY A 76 -15.83 28.04 -22.33
CA GLY A 76 -14.77 28.04 -21.31
C GLY A 76 -13.45 27.44 -21.80
N ASP A 77 -12.35 27.83 -21.15
CA ASP A 77 -11.01 27.28 -21.39
C ASP A 77 -10.88 25.86 -20.83
N TRP A 78 -10.45 24.90 -21.65
CA TRP A 78 -10.58 23.44 -21.41
C TRP A 78 -9.23 22.73 -21.11
N VAL A 79 -8.12 23.46 -21.22
CA VAL A 79 -6.76 22.86 -21.25
C VAL A 79 -6.38 22.26 -19.89
N GLY A 80 -6.73 22.92 -18.78
CA GLY A 80 -6.37 22.48 -17.44
C GLY A 80 -7.05 21.17 -17.01
N GLY A 81 -8.36 21.07 -17.24
CA GLY A 81 -9.13 19.88 -16.86
C GLY A 81 -8.80 18.66 -17.72
N THR A 82 -8.45 18.87 -18.99
CA THR A 82 -8.07 17.77 -19.89
C THR A 82 -6.75 17.13 -19.51
N ILE A 83 -5.76 17.91 -19.05
CA ILE A 83 -4.49 17.38 -18.54
C ILE A 83 -4.73 16.55 -17.27
N LEU A 84 -5.56 17.04 -16.35
CA LEU A 84 -5.91 16.33 -15.12
C LEU A 84 -6.69 15.04 -15.40
N ALA A 85 -7.67 15.09 -16.31
CA ALA A 85 -8.44 13.93 -16.74
C ALA A 85 -7.53 12.89 -17.40
N GLY A 86 -6.66 13.31 -18.32
CA GLY A 86 -5.69 12.45 -18.99
C GLY A 86 -4.72 11.77 -18.02
N GLY A 87 -4.10 12.53 -17.10
CA GLY A 87 -3.20 11.99 -16.09
C GLY A 87 -3.89 10.99 -15.15
N THR A 88 -5.12 11.28 -14.75
CA THR A 88 -5.94 10.38 -13.92
C THR A 88 -6.30 9.10 -14.69
N ALA A 89 -6.67 9.21 -15.96
CA ALA A 89 -6.99 8.06 -16.80
C ALA A 89 -5.79 7.13 -16.98
N ILE A 90 -4.60 7.69 -17.27
CA ILE A 90 -3.36 6.92 -17.42
C ILE A 90 -3.03 6.20 -16.11
N THR A 91 -3.06 6.91 -14.99
CA THR A 91 -2.82 6.33 -13.66
C THR A 91 -3.81 5.20 -13.38
N GLY A 92 -5.09 5.41 -13.71
CA GLY A 92 -6.15 4.43 -13.55
C GLY A 92 -5.92 3.17 -14.38
N ALA A 93 -5.59 3.32 -15.66
CA ALA A 93 -5.30 2.21 -16.57
C ALA A 93 -4.07 1.40 -16.11
N VAL A 94 -3.01 2.08 -15.67
CA VAL A 94 -1.78 1.45 -15.15
C VAL A 94 -2.09 0.64 -13.89
N LEU A 95 -2.77 1.23 -12.90
CA LEU A 95 -3.15 0.53 -11.67
C LEU A 95 -4.06 -0.67 -11.96
N LEU A 96 -5.02 -0.53 -12.88
CA LEU A 96 -5.91 -1.61 -13.28
C LEU A 96 -5.13 -2.76 -13.93
N GLY A 97 -4.23 -2.46 -14.87
CA GLY A 97 -3.38 -3.45 -15.53
C GLY A 97 -2.50 -4.24 -14.57
N PHE A 98 -1.78 -3.54 -13.68
CA PHE A 98 -0.98 -4.19 -12.64
C PHE A 98 -1.85 -4.98 -11.65
N GLY A 99 -3.02 -4.45 -11.28
CA GLY A 99 -3.97 -5.13 -10.41
C GLY A 99 -4.50 -6.44 -10.99
N ILE A 100 -4.87 -6.44 -12.29
CA ILE A 100 -5.34 -7.65 -12.99
C ILE A 100 -4.23 -8.70 -13.04
N LYS A 101 -3.01 -8.32 -13.43
CA LYS A 101 -1.86 -9.24 -13.46
C LYS A 101 -1.63 -9.87 -12.09
N ARG A 102 -1.59 -9.04 -11.05
CA ARG A 102 -1.32 -9.47 -9.67
C ARG A 102 -2.42 -10.37 -9.11
N ASN A 103 -3.68 -10.08 -9.41
CA ASN A 103 -4.82 -10.92 -9.02
C ASN A 103 -4.80 -12.28 -9.75
N ARG A 104 -4.37 -12.33 -11.01
CA ARG A 104 -4.17 -13.61 -11.73
C ARG A 104 -3.07 -14.44 -11.09
N ASP A 105 -1.93 -13.84 -10.77
CA ASP A 105 -0.82 -14.52 -10.12
C ASP A 105 -1.21 -15.03 -8.72
N TYR A 106 -1.95 -14.20 -7.97
CA TYR A 106 -2.50 -14.59 -6.67
C TYR A 106 -3.47 -15.78 -6.79
N ARG A 107 -4.39 -15.77 -7.75
CA ARG A 107 -5.31 -16.90 -8.00
C ARG A 107 -4.59 -18.17 -8.45
N ARG A 108 -3.52 -18.06 -9.23
CA ARG A 108 -2.69 -19.22 -9.63
C ARG A 108 -2.05 -19.88 -8.42
N LEU A 109 -1.49 -19.08 -7.52
CA LEU A 109 -0.90 -19.59 -6.27
C LEU A 109 -1.95 -20.19 -5.35
N LEU A 110 -3.15 -19.63 -5.31
CA LEU A 110 -4.28 -20.22 -4.60
C LEU A 110 -4.77 -21.53 -5.22
N ALA A 111 -4.74 -21.67 -6.54
CA ALA A 111 -5.10 -22.93 -7.19
C ALA A 111 -4.06 -24.04 -6.96
N GLN A 112 -2.80 -23.66 -6.73
CA GLN A 112 -1.69 -24.58 -6.43
C GLN A 112 -1.56 -24.93 -4.95
N SER A 113 -2.26 -24.22 -4.07
CA SER A 113 -2.20 -24.46 -2.64
C SER A 113 -3.58 -24.84 -2.12
N ASP A 114 -3.68 -25.87 -1.28
CA ASP A 114 -4.94 -26.28 -0.60
C ASP A 114 -5.40 -25.27 0.46
N MET A 115 -5.14 -23.98 0.22
CA MET A 115 -5.17 -22.93 1.19
C MET A 115 -6.23 -21.93 0.75
N GLN A 116 -7.31 -21.81 1.52
CA GLN A 116 -8.31 -20.74 1.37
C GLN A 116 -8.01 -19.61 2.38
N PRO A 117 -7.20 -18.59 2.03
CA PRO A 117 -7.01 -17.45 2.91
C PRO A 117 -8.26 -16.58 2.98
N PRO A 118 -8.52 -15.92 4.12
CA PRO A 118 -9.55 -14.90 4.21
C PRO A 118 -9.23 -13.73 3.29
N ARG A 119 -10.28 -13.05 2.80
CA ARG A 119 -10.15 -11.90 1.87
C ARG A 119 -9.46 -10.72 2.58
N GLN A 120 -8.44 -10.13 1.97
CA GLN A 120 -7.65 -9.02 2.56
C GLN A 120 -8.42 -7.71 2.73
N GLY A 121 -9.50 -7.51 1.96
CA GLY A 121 -10.33 -6.31 2.05
C GLY A 121 -9.75 -5.05 1.38
N HIS A 122 -8.59 -5.12 0.72
CA HIS A 122 -7.95 -3.95 0.07
C HIS A 122 -8.87 -3.23 -0.92
N GLY A 123 -9.68 -3.96 -1.70
CA GLY A 123 -10.66 -3.35 -2.60
C GLY A 123 -11.70 -2.49 -1.90
N LEU A 124 -12.13 -2.89 -0.70
CA LEU A 124 -13.10 -2.11 0.09
C LEU A 124 -12.45 -0.85 0.69
N VAL A 125 -11.19 -0.94 1.11
CA VAL A 125 -10.44 0.22 1.60
C VAL A 125 -10.22 1.23 0.48
N THR A 126 -9.75 0.79 -0.69
CA THR A 126 -9.52 1.67 -1.83
C THR A 126 -10.84 2.26 -2.36
N GLY A 127 -11.87 1.43 -2.49
CA GLY A 127 -13.20 1.88 -2.88
C GLY A 127 -13.79 2.89 -1.89
N GLY A 128 -13.68 2.60 -0.59
CA GLY A 128 -14.19 3.48 0.45
C GLY A 128 -13.46 4.83 0.51
N ALA A 129 -12.13 4.85 0.39
CA ALA A 129 -11.35 6.08 0.35
C ALA A 129 -11.71 6.96 -0.87
N MET A 130 -11.90 6.35 -2.04
CA MET A 130 -12.35 7.04 -3.25
C MET A 130 -13.77 7.58 -3.11
N SER A 131 -14.71 6.79 -2.57
CA SER A 131 -16.08 7.25 -2.32
C SER A 131 -16.14 8.41 -1.31
N LEU A 132 -15.27 8.41 -0.29
CA LEU A 132 -15.10 9.56 0.60
C LEU A 132 -14.62 10.80 -0.15
N GLY A 133 -13.56 10.66 -0.95
CA GLY A 133 -13.00 11.77 -1.73
C GLY A 133 -14.02 12.36 -2.70
N ALA A 134 -14.62 11.51 -3.55
CA ALA A 134 -15.64 11.92 -4.50
C ALA A 134 -16.87 12.54 -3.81
N GLY A 135 -17.33 11.93 -2.71
CA GLY A 135 -18.47 12.43 -1.95
C GLY A 135 -18.20 13.79 -1.32
N THR A 136 -16.99 14.03 -0.82
CA THR A 136 -16.58 15.32 -0.27
C THR A 136 -16.58 16.40 -1.36
N VAL A 137 -16.00 16.11 -2.52
CA VAL A 137 -15.97 17.03 -3.67
C VAL A 137 -17.39 17.37 -4.12
N LEU A 138 -18.27 16.38 -4.28
CA LEU A 138 -19.67 16.61 -4.66
C LEU A 138 -20.42 17.46 -3.62
N THR A 139 -20.22 17.16 -2.33
CA THR A 139 -20.88 17.92 -1.25
C THR A 139 -20.44 19.38 -1.26
N VAL A 140 -19.13 19.64 -1.42
CA VAL A 140 -18.58 21.01 -1.50
C VAL A 140 -19.08 21.73 -2.76
N ALA A 141 -19.05 21.06 -3.92
CA ALA A 141 -19.50 21.65 -5.17
C ALA A 141 -21.00 22.03 -5.13
N GLY A 142 -21.84 21.14 -4.60
CA GLY A 142 -23.26 21.44 -4.40
C GLY A 142 -23.50 22.56 -3.38
N GLY A 143 -22.71 22.61 -2.30
CA GLY A 143 -22.75 23.70 -1.31
C GLY A 143 -22.36 25.06 -1.89
N ILE A 144 -21.32 25.10 -2.73
CA ILE A 144 -20.93 26.32 -3.48
C ILE A 144 -22.06 26.73 -4.42
N GLY A 145 -22.67 25.78 -5.13
CA GLY A 145 -23.81 26.04 -6.00
C GLY A 145 -24.97 26.72 -5.26
N LEU A 146 -25.31 26.23 -4.06
CA LEU A 146 -26.32 26.87 -3.18
C LEU A 146 -25.88 28.25 -2.68
N ALA A 147 -24.61 28.44 -2.35
CA ALA A 147 -24.10 29.71 -1.84
C ALA A 147 -24.04 30.82 -2.91
N MET A 148 -23.92 30.45 -4.19
CA MET A 148 -23.86 31.42 -5.31
C MET A 148 -25.24 31.81 -5.85
N LEU A 149 -26.29 31.03 -5.57
CA LEU A 149 -27.68 31.30 -5.99
C LEU A 149 -28.20 32.71 -5.63
N PRO A 150 -27.91 33.31 -4.46
CA PRO A 150 -28.41 34.65 -4.09
C PRO A 150 -27.76 35.80 -4.88
N GLY A 151 -26.59 35.58 -5.50
CA GLY A 151 -25.81 36.62 -6.17
C GLY A 151 -25.98 36.66 -7.69
N ILE A 152 -26.76 35.73 -8.27
CA ILE A 152 -26.99 35.61 -9.70
C ILE A 152 -28.37 36.17 -10.01
N ASP A 153 -28.45 37.04 -11.02
CA ASP A 153 -29.71 37.58 -11.52
C ASP A 153 -30.70 36.44 -11.82
N GLN A 154 -31.79 36.36 -11.04
CA GLN A 154 -32.69 35.20 -11.03
C GLN A 154 -33.36 34.94 -12.38
N THR A 155 -33.31 35.93 -13.27
CA THR A 155 -33.81 35.86 -14.66
C THR A 155 -32.96 34.96 -15.56
N ALA A 156 -31.70 34.70 -15.21
CA ALA A 156 -30.78 33.83 -15.95
C ALA A 156 -30.57 32.45 -15.29
N VAL A 157 -31.13 32.21 -14.11
CA VAL A 157 -30.99 30.93 -13.40
C VAL A 157 -31.87 29.89 -14.09
N HIS A 158 -31.25 28.84 -14.63
CA HIS A 158 -31.98 27.71 -15.18
C HIS A 158 -32.98 27.16 -14.15
N PRO A 159 -34.27 26.98 -14.51
CA PRO A 159 -35.24 26.38 -13.61
C PRO A 159 -34.73 25.01 -13.14
N GLY A 160 -34.69 24.82 -11.81
CA GLY A 160 -34.19 23.60 -11.17
C GLY A 160 -32.72 23.64 -10.72
N ALA A 161 -32.02 24.76 -10.81
CA ALA A 161 -30.63 24.89 -10.31
C ALA A 161 -30.51 24.53 -8.81
N GLU A 162 -31.44 25.01 -7.98
CA GLU A 162 -31.47 24.68 -6.54
C GLU A 162 -31.71 23.18 -6.30
N GLN A 163 -32.68 22.58 -7.00
CA GLN A 163 -32.97 21.15 -6.87
C GLN A 163 -31.78 20.29 -7.31
N ARG A 164 -31.06 20.70 -8.36
CA ARG A 164 -29.82 20.04 -8.81
C ARG A 164 -28.73 20.15 -7.75
N ALA A 165 -28.55 21.32 -7.14
CA ALA A 165 -27.55 21.51 -6.08
C ALA A 165 -27.84 20.62 -4.86
N TRP A 166 -29.09 20.55 -4.40
CA TRP A 166 -29.50 19.62 -3.34
C TRP A 166 -29.30 18.16 -3.72
N THR A 167 -29.58 17.79 -4.98
CA THR A 167 -29.34 16.43 -5.48
C THR A 167 -27.86 16.08 -5.44
N VAL A 168 -26.99 16.99 -5.87
CA VAL A 168 -25.53 16.82 -5.84
C VAL A 168 -25.01 16.69 -4.42
N ILE A 169 -25.52 17.48 -3.48
CA ILE A 169 -25.21 17.36 -2.04
C ILE A 169 -25.65 15.99 -1.51
N GLY A 170 -26.88 15.56 -1.82
CA GLY A 170 -27.41 14.26 -1.40
C GLY A 170 -26.56 13.09 -1.90
N LEU A 171 -26.15 13.13 -3.17
CA LEU A 171 -25.21 12.18 -3.76
C LEU A 171 -23.84 12.22 -3.05
N GLY A 172 -23.36 13.41 -2.73
CA GLY A 172 -22.11 13.62 -1.97
C GLY A 172 -22.15 12.94 -0.60
N ILE A 173 -23.17 13.24 0.21
CA ILE A 173 -23.38 12.66 1.54
C ILE A 173 -23.54 11.13 1.44
N GLY A 174 -24.33 10.64 0.49
CA GLY A 174 -24.52 9.20 0.26
C GLY A 174 -23.21 8.49 -0.09
N SER A 175 -22.37 9.12 -0.92
CA SER A 175 -21.05 8.60 -1.27
C SER A 175 -20.09 8.60 -0.06
N VAL A 176 -20.13 9.64 0.78
CA VAL A 176 -19.32 9.69 2.02
C VAL A 176 -19.74 8.58 2.99
N ALA A 177 -21.03 8.41 3.25
CA ALA A 177 -21.54 7.37 4.14
C ALA A 177 -21.20 5.96 3.65
N THR A 178 -21.34 5.73 2.35
CA THR A 178 -20.93 4.48 1.69
C THR A 178 -19.42 4.27 1.83
N GLY A 179 -18.62 5.32 1.60
CA GLY A 179 -17.17 5.27 1.70
C GLY A 179 -16.68 4.91 3.10
N ALA A 180 -17.24 5.53 4.14
CA ALA A 180 -16.95 5.23 5.54
C ALA A 180 -17.30 3.76 5.88
N THR A 181 -18.45 3.28 5.41
CA THR A 181 -18.88 1.88 5.62
C THR A 181 -17.92 0.89 4.97
N LEU A 182 -17.54 1.13 3.71
CA LEU A 182 -16.59 0.29 2.97
C LEU A 182 -15.21 0.28 3.63
N LEU A 183 -14.73 1.43 4.13
CA LEU A 183 -13.48 1.51 4.89
C LEU A 183 -13.55 0.70 6.18
N GLY A 184 -14.63 0.83 6.95
CA GLY A 184 -14.82 0.06 8.19
C GLY A 184 -14.77 -1.45 7.95
N VAL A 185 -15.55 -1.93 6.97
CA VAL A 185 -15.57 -3.35 6.59
C VAL A 185 -14.21 -3.80 6.02
N GLY A 186 -13.57 -2.96 5.22
CA GLY A 186 -12.25 -3.21 4.65
C GLY A 186 -11.16 -3.35 5.71
N VAL A 187 -11.12 -2.44 6.68
CA VAL A 187 -10.19 -2.48 7.82
C VAL A 187 -10.45 -3.72 8.68
N HIS A 188 -11.71 -4.05 8.94
CA HIS A 188 -12.06 -5.26 9.69
C HIS A 188 -11.55 -6.53 8.99
N ARG A 189 -11.79 -6.66 7.67
CA ARG A 189 -11.27 -7.79 6.87
C ARG A 189 -9.75 -7.82 6.80
N ASN A 190 -9.10 -6.66 6.72
CA ASN A 190 -7.65 -6.59 6.76
C ASN A 190 -7.10 -7.02 8.12
N LYS A 191 -7.76 -6.66 9.23
CA LYS A 191 -7.42 -7.18 10.56
C LYS A 191 -7.56 -8.69 10.64
N GLN A 192 -8.67 -9.26 10.15
CA GLN A 192 -8.88 -10.71 10.08
C GLN A 192 -7.82 -11.42 9.23
N TRP A 193 -7.43 -10.83 8.10
CA TRP A 193 -6.35 -11.37 7.28
C TRP A 193 -4.99 -11.28 7.99
N ARG A 194 -4.71 -10.16 8.67
CA ARG A 194 -3.49 -9.98 9.46
C ARG A 194 -3.42 -10.90 10.66
N SER A 195 -4.55 -11.27 11.29
CA SER A 195 -4.59 -12.25 12.38
C SER A 195 -4.49 -13.69 11.89
N TRP A 196 -4.94 -13.97 10.67
CA TRP A 196 -4.69 -15.27 10.02
C TRP A 196 -3.21 -15.46 9.61
N ARG A 197 -2.52 -14.37 9.26
CA ARG A 197 -1.12 -14.39 8.80
C ARG A 197 -0.06 -14.88 9.84
N PRO A 198 -0.14 -14.60 11.16
CA PRO A 198 0.87 -15.05 12.13
C PRO A 198 0.94 -16.57 12.30
N GLU A 199 -0.14 -17.31 12.03
CA GLU A 199 -0.23 -18.75 12.35
C GLU A 199 0.32 -19.70 11.26
N ARG A 200 0.96 -19.19 10.20
CA ARG A 200 1.90 -19.99 9.39
C ARG A 200 3.37 -19.68 9.65
N ALA A 201 3.66 -18.58 10.35
CA ALA A 201 5.00 -18.30 10.84
C ALA A 201 5.28 -19.05 12.17
N ALA A 202 4.25 -19.31 12.98
CA ALA A 202 4.34 -20.04 14.24
C ALA A 202 3.81 -21.48 14.18
N ARG A 203 3.75 -22.11 12.99
CA ARG A 203 3.73 -23.58 12.98
C ARG A 203 5.10 -24.02 13.46
N LEU A 204 5.16 -24.64 14.64
CA LEU A 204 6.33 -25.36 15.15
C LEU A 204 7.15 -25.92 13.96
N GLN A 205 8.20 -25.22 13.58
CA GLN A 205 9.15 -25.73 12.58
C GLN A 205 10.05 -26.69 13.33
N LEU A 206 9.49 -27.86 13.68
CA LEU A 206 10.26 -28.99 14.17
C LEU A 206 11.02 -29.53 12.96
N THR A 207 12.27 -29.11 12.84
CA THR A 207 13.17 -29.63 11.82
C THR A 207 13.90 -30.81 12.45
N PRO A 208 13.70 -32.05 11.98
CA PRO A 208 14.50 -33.16 12.45
C PRO A 208 15.95 -32.91 12.03
N SER A 209 16.84 -32.86 13.01
CA SER A 209 18.27 -32.67 12.80
C SER A 209 18.97 -34.02 12.95
N PHE A 210 19.67 -34.44 11.89
CA PHE A 210 20.51 -35.62 11.90
C PHE A 210 21.96 -35.16 11.93
N GLY A 211 22.71 -35.60 12.94
CA GLY A 211 24.13 -35.30 13.08
C GLY A 211 24.91 -36.59 13.28
N ALA A 212 26.01 -36.76 12.56
CA ALA A 212 26.98 -37.80 12.86
C ALA A 212 28.13 -37.18 13.64
N SER A 213 28.42 -37.71 14.83
CA SER A 213 29.57 -37.30 15.63
C SER A 213 30.54 -38.47 15.81
N ARG A 214 31.76 -38.18 16.27
CA ARG A 214 32.73 -39.23 16.64
C ARG A 214 32.25 -40.15 17.77
N GLN A 215 31.18 -39.77 18.48
CA GLN A 215 30.55 -40.55 19.55
C GLN A 215 29.31 -41.34 19.09
N GLY A 216 28.91 -41.22 17.82
CA GLY A 216 27.74 -41.90 17.25
C GLY A 216 26.79 -40.98 16.48
N ALA A 217 25.69 -41.56 15.98
CA ALA A 217 24.62 -40.83 15.32
C ALA A 217 23.71 -40.17 16.36
N MET A 218 23.39 -38.89 16.15
CA MET A 218 22.46 -38.11 16.96
C MET A 218 21.20 -37.81 16.17
N PHE A 219 20.05 -38.00 16.83
CA PHE A 219 18.74 -37.63 16.31
C PHE A 219 18.17 -36.55 17.23
N GLY A 220 17.97 -35.36 16.69
CA GLY A 220 17.44 -34.22 17.43
C GLY A 220 16.24 -33.62 16.72
N VAL A 221 15.44 -32.85 17.45
CA VAL A 221 14.38 -32.03 16.87
C VAL A 221 14.65 -30.60 17.30
N SER A 222 15.02 -29.74 16.36
CA SER A 222 15.14 -28.31 16.63
C SER A 222 13.82 -27.64 16.29
N GLY A 223 13.27 -26.91 17.25
CA GLY A 223 12.05 -26.11 17.08
C GLY A 223 12.36 -24.65 17.37
N ARG A 224 11.79 -23.74 16.57
CA ARG A 224 11.67 -22.33 16.94
C ARG A 224 10.29 -22.12 17.59
N PHE A 225 10.29 -21.56 18.79
CA PHE A 225 9.09 -21.12 19.54
C PHE A 225 8.95 -19.61 19.42
#